data_AF-A0AAN8FUQ0-F1
#
_entry.id   AF-A0AAN8FUQ0-F1
#
_cell.length_a   1.000
_cell.length_b   1.000
_cell.length_c   1.000
_cell.angle_alpha   90.00
_cell.angle_beta   90.00
_cell.angle_gamma   90.00
#
_symmetry.space_group_name_H-M   'P 1'
#
loop_
_entity.id
_entity.type
_entity.pdbx_description
1 polymer ?
#
loop_
_entity_poly.entity_id
_entity_poly.type
_entity_poly.pdbx_seq_one_letter_code
_entity_poly.pdbx_strand_id
1 'polypeptide(L)'
;KPEVECGDTTIEVVFLTEALFEGRIFVIGHANDTNCFSRDVGRRSTSILINKEKCGVVTTRSTNPPGLFSNVKIMISFHNDFITKVDRVSSYSI
;
A
#
# COMPACT_ATOMS: atom_id res chain seq x y z
N LYS A 1 1.78 -13.05 -2.30
CA LYS A 1 0.53 -12.36 -1.89
C LYS A 1 0.88 -11.54 -0.65
N PRO A 2 0.44 -10.28 -0.55
CA PRO A 2 0.78 -9.44 0.59
C PRO A 2 -0.05 -9.78 1.82
N GLU A 3 0.55 -9.58 2.99
CA GLU A 3 -0.13 -9.62 4.28
C GLU A 3 -0.67 -8.22 4.59
N VAL A 4 -1.88 -8.17 5.13
CA VAL A 4 -2.61 -6.91 5.36
C VAL A 4 -3.11 -6.91 6.78
N GLU A 5 -2.71 -5.90 7.54
CA GLU A 5 -3.19 -5.64 8.89
C GLU A 5 -3.97 -4.33 8.91
N CYS A 6 -5.15 -4.36 9.52
CA CYS A 6 -6.02 -3.19 9.64
C CYS A 6 -6.17 -2.84 11.11
N GLY A 7 -5.47 -1.80 11.53
CA GLY A 7 -5.66 -1.18 12.84
C GLY A 7 -6.82 -0.18 12.80
N ASP A 8 -7.03 0.56 13.89
CA ASP A 8 -8.12 1.53 13.96
C ASP A 8 -7.91 2.70 12.97
N THR A 9 -6.71 3.28 12.98
CA THR A 9 -6.36 4.49 12.20
C THR A 9 -5.45 4.21 11.02
N THR A 10 -4.84 3.02 10.96
CA THR A 10 -3.83 2.66 9.96
C THR A 10 -4.13 1.35 9.26
N ILE A 11 -3.61 1.22 8.04
CA ILE A 11 -3.55 -0.01 7.27
C ILE A 11 -2.07 -0.30 7.02
N GLU A 12 -1.58 -1.45 7.47
CA GLU A 12 -0.24 -1.92 7.14
C GLU A 12 -0.34 -3.00 6.06
N VAL A 13 0.50 -2.88 5.04
CA VAL A 13 0.61 -3.88 3.99
C VAL A 13 2.06 -4.32 3.87
N VAL A 14 2.30 -5.61 4.07
CA VAL A 14 3.63 -6.23 4.00
C VAL A 14 3.72 -7.07 2.74
N PHE A 15 4.76 -6.83 1.95
CA PHE A 15 5.09 -7.57 0.74
C PHE A 15 6.33 -8.42 0.98
N LEU A 16 6.25 -9.69 0.60
CA LEU A 16 7.41 -10.56 0.45
C LEU A 16 7.86 -10.54 -1.01
N THR A 17 9.16 -10.41 -1.23
CA THR A 17 9.78 -10.33 -2.55
C THR A 17 10.72 -11.52 -2.77
N GLU A 18 10.88 -11.96 -4.01
CA GLU A 18 11.77 -13.09 -4.34
C GLU A 18 13.26 -12.72 -4.17
N ALA A 19 13.59 -11.46 -4.42
CA ALA A 19 14.92 -10.87 -4.28
C ALA A 19 14.91 -9.69 -3.30
N LEU A 20 16.09 -9.12 -3.03
CA LEU A 20 16.18 -7.89 -2.25
C LEU A 20 15.39 -6.78 -2.93
N PHE A 21 14.55 -6.10 -2.16
CA PHE A 21 13.76 -4.99 -2.64
C PHE A 21 14.62 -3.71 -2.64
N GLU A 22 14.70 -3.05 -3.79
CA GLU A 22 15.48 -1.81 -4.01
C GLU A 22 14.61 -0.69 -4.60
N GLY A 23 13.29 -0.86 -4.53
CA GLY A 23 12.32 0.03 -5.13
C GLY A 23 11.59 0.89 -4.11
N ARG A 24 10.32 1.18 -4.41
CA ARG A 24 9.45 1.92 -3.51
C ARG A 24 8.01 1.43 -3.55
N ILE A 25 7.31 1.58 -2.43
CA ILE A 25 5.87 1.33 -2.34
C ILE A 25 5.18 2.67 -2.14
N PHE A 26 4.04 2.90 -2.79
CA PHE A 26 3.27 4.13 -2.59
C PHE A 26 1.78 3.95 -2.88
N VAL A 27 0.97 4.83 -2.32
CA VAL A 27 -0.46 4.91 -2.66
C VAL A 27 -0.65 5.63 -3.99
N ILE A 28 -1.44 5.03 -4.89
CA ILE A 28 -1.72 5.60 -6.22
C ILE A 28 -2.33 6.99 -6.07
N GLY A 29 -1.79 7.96 -6.82
CA GLY A 29 -2.19 9.38 -6.73
C GLY A 29 -1.47 10.17 -5.64
N HIS A 30 -0.74 9.52 -4.74
CA HIS A 30 -0.06 10.13 -3.58
C HIS A 30 1.45 9.82 -3.54
N ALA A 31 2.06 9.52 -4.69
CA ALA A 31 3.44 9.09 -4.78
C ALA A 31 4.50 10.11 -4.29
N ASN A 32 4.14 11.39 -4.27
CA ASN A 32 5.00 12.49 -3.83
C ASN A 32 4.71 12.93 -2.37
N ASP A 33 3.73 12.33 -1.71
CA ASP A 33 3.43 12.59 -0.30
C ASP A 33 4.28 11.67 0.57
N THR A 34 5.13 12.27 1.42
CA THR A 34 6.04 11.54 2.31
C THR A 34 5.33 10.66 3.34
N ASN A 35 4.03 10.88 3.58
CA ASN A 35 3.22 10.03 4.44
C ASN A 35 2.61 8.82 3.72
N CYS A 36 2.77 8.74 2.40
CA CYS A 36 2.07 7.78 1.54
C CYS A 36 3.01 6.95 0.67
N PHE A 37 4.30 6.94 1.00
CA PHE A 37 5.29 6.05 0.40
C PHE A 37 6.19 5.41 1.46
N SER A 38 6.78 4.27 1.11
CA SER A 38 7.85 3.62 1.88
C SER A 38 9.01 3.23 0.95
N ARG A 39 10.21 3.25 1.50
CA ARG A 39 11.47 2.83 0.86
C ARG A 39 12.28 1.92 1.80
N ASP A 40 11.60 0.97 2.41
CA ASP A 40 12.27 -0.07 3.19
C ASP A 40 12.93 -1.08 2.25
N VAL A 41 14.23 -0.86 1.98
CA VAL A 41 15.04 -1.61 1.00
C VAL A 41 16.06 -2.56 1.66
N GLY A 42 16.74 -3.36 0.84
CA GLY A 42 17.83 -4.25 1.28
C GLY A 42 17.36 -5.52 2.01
N ARG A 43 16.06 -5.82 1.97
CA ARG A 43 15.45 -7.03 2.52
C ARG A 43 14.58 -7.72 1.47
N ARG A 44 14.28 -9.01 1.69
CA ARG A 44 13.29 -9.76 0.89
C ARG A 44 11.85 -9.51 1.36
N SER A 45 11.64 -8.40 2.05
CA SER A 45 10.36 -7.92 2.51
C SER A 45 10.40 -6.39 2.55
N THR A 46 9.24 -5.79 2.39
CA THR A 46 9.04 -4.35 2.49
C THR A 46 7.59 -4.09 2.87
N SER A 47 7.31 -2.98 3.55
CA SER A 47 5.96 -2.65 3.98
C SER A 47 5.62 -1.19 3.77
N ILE A 48 4.32 -0.89 3.83
CA ILE A 48 3.81 0.47 3.86
C ILE A 48 2.76 0.59 4.95
N LEU A 49 2.89 1.63 5.78
CA LEU A 49 1.91 2.00 6.80
C LEU A 49 1.13 3.21 6.29
N ILE A 50 -0.18 3.05 6.14
CA ILE A 50 -1.07 4.05 5.53
C ILE A 50 -2.02 4.55 6.59
N ASN A 51 -2.05 5.86 6.83
CA ASN A 51 -3.07 6.48 7.67
C ASN A 51 -4.38 6.61 6.88
N LYS A 52 -5.50 6.11 7.44
CA LYS A 52 -6.82 6.07 6.78
C LYS A 52 -7.44 7.45 6.52
N GLU A 53 -7.01 8.48 7.23
CA GLU A 53 -7.46 9.87 7.03
C GLU A 53 -6.55 10.62 6.02
N LYS A 54 -5.46 9.98 5.57
CA LYS A 54 -4.52 10.51 4.59
C LYS A 54 -4.47 9.63 3.35
N CYS A 55 -3.60 9.98 2.40
CA CYS A 55 -3.26 9.14 1.25
C CYS A 55 -4.42 8.75 0.33
N GLY A 56 -5.56 9.44 0.38
CA GLY A 56 -6.69 9.16 -0.50
C GLY A 56 -7.37 7.81 -0.22
N VAL A 57 -7.28 7.30 1.00
CA VAL A 57 -8.07 6.13 1.42
C VAL A 57 -9.55 6.48 1.36
N VAL A 58 -10.35 5.63 0.72
CA VAL A 58 -11.79 5.84 0.55
C VAL A 58 -12.57 4.92 1.48
N THR A 59 -13.22 5.52 2.48
CA THR A 59 -14.08 4.78 3.41
C THR A 59 -15.52 4.80 2.94
N THR A 60 -16.06 3.61 2.64
CA THR A 60 -17.45 3.42 2.21
C THR A 60 -18.25 2.73 3.30
N ARG A 61 -19.44 3.25 3.61
CA ARG A 61 -20.39 2.57 4.50
C ARG A 61 -21.28 1.64 3.68
N SER A 62 -21.30 0.35 4.02
CA SER A 62 -22.24 -0.61 3.43
C SER A 62 -23.33 -0.94 4.44
N THR A 63 -24.55 -1.17 3.94
CA THR A 63 -25.68 -1.71 4.71
C THR A 63 -25.82 -3.22 4.53
N ASN A 64 -25.13 -3.83 3.57
CA ASN A 64 -25.15 -5.26 3.31
C ASN A 64 -23.85 -5.74 2.62
N PRO A 65 -22.94 -6.44 3.32
CA PRO A 65 -22.92 -6.63 4.77
C PRO A 65 -22.75 -5.28 5.50
N PRO A 66 -23.36 -5.09 6.69
CA PRO A 66 -23.23 -3.85 7.43
C PRO A 66 -21.79 -3.63 7.89
N GLY A 67 -21.23 -2.45 7.61
CA GLY A 67 -19.86 -2.12 8.02
C GLY A 67 -19.30 -0.87 7.35
N LEU A 68 -18.07 -0.54 7.73
CA LEU A 68 -17.24 0.46 7.06
C LEU A 68 -16.11 -0.28 6.33
N PHE A 69 -15.92 0.04 5.06
CA PHE A 69 -14.91 -0.56 4.19
C PHE A 69 -13.92 0.51 3.77
N SER A 70 -12.66 0.33 4.14
CA SER A 70 -11.56 1.20 3.74
C SER A 70 -10.92 0.68 2.45
N ASN A 71 -10.89 1.52 1.42
CA ASN A 71 -10.39 1.16 0.11
C ASN A 71 -9.12 1.94 -0.22
N VAL A 72 -8.07 1.24 -0.61
CA VAL A 72 -6.79 1.85 -1.00
C VAL A 72 -6.15 1.11 -2.16
N LYS A 73 -5.49 1.85 -3.06
CA LYS A 73 -4.75 1.31 -4.19
C LYS A 73 -3.27 1.54 -3.99
N ILE A 74 -2.50 0.46 -3.88
CA ILE A 74 -1.07 0.51 -3.58
C ILE A 74 -0.30 0.03 -4.80
N MET A 75 0.76 0.76 -5.14
CA MET A 75 1.77 0.39 -6.12
C MET A 75 3.02 -0.11 -5.41
N ILE A 76 3.47 -1.31 -5.76
CA ILE A 76 4.83 -1.76 -5.49
C ILE A 76 5.65 -1.62 -6.77
N SER A 77 6.67 -0.78 -6.72
CA SER A 77 7.60 -0.56 -7.82
C SER A 77 8.97 -1.08 -7.45
N PHE A 78 9.62 -1.80 -8.36
CA PHE A 78 10.97 -2.36 -8.17
C PHE A 78 12.09 -1.40 -8.61
N HIS A 79 11.73 -0.17 -8.98
CA HIS A 79 12.66 0.91 -9.25
C HIS A 79 12.22 2.17 -8.49
N ASN A 80 13.17 3.03 -8.11
CA ASN A 80 12.85 4.20 -7.30
C ASN A 80 12.19 5.33 -8.10
N ASP A 81 12.64 5.53 -9.35
CA ASP A 81 12.32 6.74 -10.12
C ASP A 81 11.26 6.56 -11.21
N PHE A 82 11.02 5.34 -11.68
CA PHE A 82 10.10 5.07 -12.78
C PHE A 82 9.40 3.72 -12.62
N ILE A 83 8.28 3.58 -13.33
CA ILE A 83 7.47 2.37 -13.32
C ILE A 83 7.99 1.38 -14.36
N THR A 84 8.11 0.12 -13.98
CA THR A 84 8.57 -0.97 -14.85
C THR A 84 7.47 -1.98 -15.13
N LYS A 85 7.72 -2.89 -16.09
CA LYS A 85 6.78 -3.97 -16.45
C LYS A 85 6.47 -4.93 -15.29
N VAL A 86 7.40 -5.09 -14.34
CA VAL A 86 7.23 -6.05 -13.23
C VAL A 86 6.46 -5.45 -12.05
N ASP A 87 6.27 -4.13 -12.03
CA ASP A 87 5.55 -3.42 -10.99
C ASP A 87 4.07 -3.81 -10.95
N ARG A 88 3.46 -3.73 -9.76
CA ARG A 88 2.09 -4.20 -9.54
C ARG A 88 1.27 -3.19 -8.76
N VAL A 89 0.04 -2.98 -9.21
CA VAL A 89 -0.99 -2.25 -8.48
C VAL A 89 -1.97 -3.26 -7.87
N SER A 90 -2.22 -3.13 -6.58
CA SER A 90 -3.22 -3.93 -5.85
C SER A 90 -4.23 -3.03 -5.17
N SER A 91 -5.50 -3.42 -5.22
CA SER A 91 -6.57 -2.73 -4.48
C SER A 91 -6.91 -3.55 -3.24
N TYR A 92 -6.96 -2.89 -2.10
CA TYR A 92 -7.33 -3.48 -0.82
C TYR A 92 -8.63 -2.83 -0.36
N SER A 93 -9.62 -3.67 -0.07
CA SER A 93 -10.87 -3.30 0.59
C SER A 93 -10.91 -4.07 1.89
N ILE A 94 -10.88 -3.36 3.01
CA ILE A 94 -10.82 -3.94 4.36
C ILE A 94 -11.98 -3.42 5.19
#